data_AF-A0AAV6G5V6-F1
#
_entry.id   AF-A0AAV6G5V6-F1
#
_cell.length_a   1.000
_cell.length_b   1.000
_cell.length_c   1.000
_cell.angle_alpha   90.00
_cell.angle_beta   90.00
_cell.angle_gamma   90.00
#
_symmetry.space_group_name_H-M   'P 1'
#
loop_
_entity.id
_entity.type
_entity.pdbx_description
1 polymer ?
#
loop_
_entity_poly.entity_id
_entity_poly.type
_entity_poly.pdbx_seq_one_letter_code
_entity_poly.pdbx_strand_id
1 'polypeptide(L)'
;MAANAGSMFQYWKRFDLQELQRELDTTATQLANRQDESEQSRKKLIDQSREFKKNTPEDLRKQVAPLLKSFQGEIDALSRRSKEAEAAFLNVYKRLIDVPDPVPVLDLAQQLHVKVQKMHDIETENLKLRETLDEYNKEFAEVKNQEVTVKALKERVREYEQNLKSQAETLAHETKLQLHNDYSEKERKLQESQESLASKLEEADHKTQTLQSALEATQAELFDLKAKYDEESTAKGDEIEMVMTDLERANQRAEAAEREAESLREHLTSSNKTLQLANQKTPDTSLEVELSSKEQEVELSSKEREMTQLLEDVQRLQTSLTKLRESSANQISSLQEQLHLKSNTLKELEEKLQQQADYEEVKKELSILKSMEFPTDGSVQDSSKPLEVLLLEKNRSLQSETASLRIANNELSGSAGRKGKEAEPQQTPPTPQAPLTCPLPGRRPRGTPGKKRQAEEVDTAEVARQVKEQLIKHNIGQRVFGHYVLGLSQGSVSEILARPKPWSKLTVRGKEPFAKMKHFLSDQQNILALRSIQGRQRDVSYCKTT
;
A
#
# COMPACT_ATOMS: atom_id res chain seq x y z
N MET A 1 -13.08 16.72 -71.66
CA MET A 1 -11.76 16.46 -71.06
C MET A 1 -10.84 17.57 -71.49
N ALA A 2 -10.41 18.45 -70.57
CA ALA A 2 -9.41 19.46 -70.90
C ALA A 2 -8.03 18.79 -70.96
N ALA A 3 -7.27 19.02 -72.03
CA ALA A 3 -5.90 18.52 -72.11
C ALA A 3 -5.03 19.27 -71.10
N ASN A 4 -4.36 18.53 -70.20
CA ASN A 4 -3.37 19.10 -69.28
C ASN A 4 -2.23 19.73 -70.10
N ALA A 5 -1.67 20.86 -69.66
CA ALA A 5 -0.52 21.52 -70.29
C ALA A 5 0.62 20.54 -70.62
N GLY A 6 0.93 19.60 -69.72
CA GLY A 6 1.93 18.56 -69.95
C GLY A 6 1.57 17.58 -71.08
N SER A 7 0.27 17.26 -71.25
CA SER A 7 -0.19 16.43 -72.37
C SER A 7 -0.15 17.18 -73.71
N MET A 8 -0.44 18.49 -73.70
CA MET A 8 -0.31 19.35 -74.89
C MET A 8 1.16 19.54 -75.29
N PHE A 9 2.05 19.74 -74.31
CA PHE A 9 3.51 19.80 -74.53
C PHE A 9 4.03 18.52 -75.19
N GLN A 10 3.66 17.34 -74.66
CA GLN A 10 4.06 16.05 -75.23
C GLN A 10 3.47 15.80 -76.63
N TYR A 11 2.27 16.31 -76.92
CA TYR A 11 1.69 16.25 -78.25
C TYR A 11 2.46 17.11 -79.25
N TRP A 12 2.63 18.41 -78.97
CA TRP A 12 3.32 19.34 -79.88
C TRP A 12 4.78 18.98 -80.10
N LYS A 13 5.48 18.48 -79.07
CA LYS A 13 6.85 17.97 -79.18
C LYS A 13 6.97 16.73 -80.08
N ARG A 14 5.90 15.93 -80.23
CA ARG A 14 5.87 14.77 -81.15
C ARG A 14 5.34 15.13 -82.53
N PHE A 15 4.57 16.20 -82.64
CA PHE A 15 4.05 16.71 -83.91
C PHE A 15 5.15 17.38 -84.75
N ASP A 16 6.17 17.93 -84.09
CA ASP A 16 7.33 18.62 -84.69
C ASP A 16 6.93 19.59 -85.81
N LEU A 17 6.35 20.72 -85.39
CA LEU A 17 5.92 21.76 -86.32
C LEU A 17 7.10 22.30 -87.17
N GLN A 18 8.33 22.29 -86.64
CA GLN A 18 9.51 22.79 -87.35
C GLN A 18 9.92 21.84 -88.48
N GLU A 19 9.90 20.53 -88.25
CA GLU A 19 10.11 19.52 -89.30
C GLU A 19 9.03 19.63 -90.40
N LEU A 20 7.74 19.73 -90.01
CA LEU A 20 6.64 19.91 -90.95
C LEU A 20 6.76 21.21 -91.76
N GLN A 21 7.14 22.32 -91.14
CA GLN A 21 7.37 23.60 -91.82
C GLN A 21 8.47 23.47 -92.89
N ARG A 22 9.60 22.83 -92.54
CA ARG A 22 10.72 22.57 -93.46
C ARG A 22 10.33 21.65 -94.63
N GLU A 23 9.49 20.64 -94.39
CA GLU A 23 8.94 19.78 -95.46
C GLU A 23 8.01 20.55 -96.40
N LEU A 24 7.16 21.43 -95.85
CA LEU A 24 6.27 22.29 -96.62
C LEU A 24 7.04 23.34 -97.44
N ASP A 25 8.08 23.97 -96.89
CA ASP A 25 9.00 24.88 -97.60
C ASP A 25 9.65 24.19 -98.80
N THR A 26 10.16 22.97 -98.57
CA THR A 26 10.78 22.13 -99.61
C THR A 26 9.77 21.80 -100.70
N THR A 27 8.55 21.45 -100.32
CA THR A 27 7.45 21.14 -101.25
C THR A 27 7.01 22.37 -102.04
N ALA A 28 6.88 23.54 -101.39
CA ALA A 28 6.54 24.80 -102.03
C ALA A 28 7.61 25.24 -103.04
N THR A 29 8.89 25.06 -102.72
CA THR A 29 10.02 25.33 -103.61
C THR A 29 9.99 24.40 -104.84
N GLN A 30 9.76 23.11 -104.65
CA GLN A 30 9.58 22.15 -105.76
C GLN A 30 8.35 22.48 -106.62
N LEU A 31 7.28 22.98 -106.01
CA LEU A 31 6.06 23.37 -106.71
C LEU A 31 6.29 24.57 -107.62
N ALA A 32 7.00 25.61 -107.15
CA ALA A 32 7.38 26.76 -107.95
C ALA A 32 8.23 26.36 -109.17
N ASN A 33 9.26 25.52 -108.97
CA ASN A 33 10.08 25.00 -110.08
C ASN A 33 9.23 24.24 -111.12
N ARG A 34 8.27 23.42 -110.67
CA ARG A 34 7.35 22.68 -111.57
C ARG A 34 6.37 23.60 -112.30
N GLN A 35 5.93 24.70 -111.68
CA GLN A 35 5.12 25.72 -112.36
C GLN A 35 5.91 26.33 -113.52
N ASP A 36 7.15 26.77 -113.29
CA ASP A 36 8.02 27.34 -114.33
C ASP A 36 8.32 26.33 -115.46
N GLU A 37 8.65 25.08 -115.13
CA GLU A 37 8.87 24.01 -116.11
C GLU A 37 7.61 23.72 -116.95
N SER A 38 6.44 23.71 -116.32
CA SER A 38 5.14 23.48 -116.97
C SER A 38 4.77 24.62 -117.92
N GLU A 39 4.95 25.87 -117.49
CA GLU A 39 4.67 27.04 -118.34
C GLU A 39 5.65 27.14 -119.53
N GLN A 40 6.94 26.85 -119.32
CA GLN A 40 7.91 26.74 -120.42
C GLN A 40 7.56 25.60 -121.39
N SER A 41 7.16 24.43 -120.88
CA SER A 41 6.79 23.28 -121.70
C SER A 41 5.52 23.53 -122.51
N ARG A 42 4.51 24.16 -121.90
CA ARG A 42 3.28 24.60 -122.59
C ARG A 42 3.59 25.62 -123.69
N LYS A 43 4.51 26.57 -123.44
CA LYS A 43 4.96 27.52 -124.48
C LYS A 43 5.64 26.82 -125.65
N LYS A 44 6.60 25.91 -125.38
CA LYS A 44 7.27 25.09 -126.41
C LYS A 44 6.26 24.30 -127.25
N LEU A 45 5.26 23.69 -126.63
CA LEU A 45 4.23 22.92 -127.33
C LEU A 45 3.32 23.80 -128.21
N ILE A 46 2.99 25.01 -127.77
CA ILE A 46 2.25 26.00 -128.58
C ILE A 46 3.05 26.39 -129.83
N ASP A 47 4.35 26.65 -129.68
CA ASP A 47 5.20 27.05 -130.80
C ASP A 47 5.44 25.88 -131.78
N GLN A 48 5.67 24.66 -131.28
CA GLN A 48 5.70 23.44 -132.12
C GLN A 48 4.36 23.21 -132.86
N SER A 49 3.23 23.43 -132.19
CA SER A 49 1.89 23.29 -132.80
C SER A 49 1.64 24.34 -133.89
N ARG A 50 2.24 25.53 -133.79
CA ARG A 50 2.21 26.57 -134.83
C ARG A 50 3.08 26.20 -136.03
N GLU A 51 4.30 25.74 -135.79
CA GLU A 51 5.22 25.35 -136.85
C GLU A 51 4.70 24.12 -137.63
N PHE A 52 4.11 23.14 -136.92
CA PHE A 52 3.39 22.02 -137.55
C PHE A 52 2.27 22.51 -138.48
N LYS A 53 1.41 23.44 -138.00
CA LYS A 53 0.31 23.98 -138.82
C LYS A 53 0.82 24.72 -140.06
N LYS A 54 1.95 25.42 -139.97
CA LYS A 54 2.58 26.17 -141.06
C LYS A 54 3.15 25.25 -142.14
N ASN A 55 3.83 24.17 -141.74
CA ASN A 55 4.60 23.32 -142.66
C ASN A 55 3.83 22.08 -143.19
N THR A 56 2.55 21.90 -142.80
CA THR A 56 1.72 20.75 -143.17
C THR A 56 0.74 21.08 -144.32
N PRO A 57 0.55 20.17 -145.33
CA PRO A 57 -0.45 20.33 -146.40
C PRO A 57 -1.88 20.52 -145.88
N GLU A 58 -2.72 21.21 -146.65
CA GLU A 58 -4.04 21.65 -146.19
C GLU A 58 -5.01 20.50 -145.86
N ASP A 59 -5.01 19.42 -146.63
CA ASP A 59 -5.93 18.29 -146.41
C ASP A 59 -5.59 17.51 -145.13
N LEU A 60 -4.29 17.31 -144.85
CA LEU A 60 -3.84 16.72 -143.59
C LEU A 60 -4.10 17.68 -142.42
N ARG A 61 -3.96 19.00 -142.62
CA ARG A 61 -4.32 20.01 -141.62
C ARG A 61 -5.80 19.94 -141.26
N LYS A 62 -6.71 19.72 -142.22
CA LYS A 62 -8.16 19.55 -141.97
C LYS A 62 -8.46 18.29 -141.16
N GLN A 63 -7.79 17.17 -141.44
CA GLN A 63 -7.96 15.91 -140.70
C GLN A 63 -7.40 15.97 -139.27
N VAL A 64 -6.25 16.63 -139.06
CA VAL A 64 -5.55 16.69 -137.77
C VAL A 64 -6.06 17.81 -136.86
N ALA A 65 -6.72 18.85 -137.39
CA ALA A 65 -7.20 19.99 -136.60
C ALA A 65 -8.17 19.63 -135.44
N PRO A 66 -9.16 18.71 -135.59
CA PRO A 66 -10.00 18.27 -134.47
C PRO A 66 -9.20 17.57 -133.36
N LEU A 67 -8.19 16.79 -133.73
CA LEU A 67 -7.32 16.08 -132.78
C LEU A 67 -6.43 17.06 -132.00
N LEU A 68 -5.81 18.04 -132.67
CA LEU A 68 -5.06 19.10 -131.99
C LEU A 68 -5.95 19.94 -131.06
N LYS A 69 -7.22 20.17 -131.43
CA LYS A 69 -8.16 20.93 -130.60
C LYS A 69 -8.61 20.14 -129.36
N SER A 70 -8.77 18.82 -129.45
CA SER A 70 -9.08 17.97 -128.28
C SER A 70 -7.88 17.83 -127.35
N PHE A 71 -6.67 17.61 -127.86
CA PHE A 71 -5.45 17.66 -127.03
C PHE A 71 -5.25 19.01 -126.35
N GLN A 72 -5.49 20.13 -127.06
CA GLN A 72 -5.43 21.46 -126.45
C GLN A 72 -6.46 21.61 -125.32
N GLY A 73 -7.70 21.15 -125.52
CA GLY A 73 -8.75 21.18 -124.49
C GLY A 73 -8.39 20.40 -123.24
N GLU A 74 -7.84 19.19 -123.39
CA GLU A 74 -7.37 18.38 -122.25
C GLU A 74 -6.19 19.03 -121.53
N ILE A 75 -5.21 19.57 -122.26
CA ILE A 75 -4.05 20.26 -121.67
C ILE A 75 -4.49 21.52 -120.91
N ASP A 76 -5.45 22.28 -121.43
CA ASP A 76 -5.98 23.47 -120.76
C ASP A 76 -6.82 23.10 -119.51
N ALA A 77 -7.54 21.96 -119.54
CA ALA A 77 -8.26 21.42 -118.39
C ALA A 77 -7.31 20.91 -117.29
N LEU A 78 -6.28 20.14 -117.67
CA LEU A 78 -5.22 19.69 -116.76
C LEU A 78 -4.47 20.87 -116.14
N SER A 79 -4.13 21.89 -116.94
CA SER A 79 -3.47 23.12 -116.48
C SER A 79 -4.34 23.85 -115.45
N ARG A 80 -5.65 23.94 -115.66
CA ARG A 80 -6.57 24.55 -114.71
C ARG A 80 -6.62 23.77 -113.39
N ARG A 81 -6.80 22.45 -113.45
CA ARG A 81 -6.83 21.58 -112.27
C ARG A 81 -5.53 21.63 -111.47
N SER A 82 -4.38 21.71 -112.16
CA SER A 82 -3.07 21.87 -111.52
C SER A 82 -3.00 23.20 -110.76
N LYS A 83 -3.34 24.33 -111.42
CA LYS A 83 -3.33 25.66 -110.80
C LYS A 83 -4.30 25.80 -109.62
N GLU A 84 -5.45 25.14 -109.67
CA GLU A 84 -6.40 25.09 -108.55
C GLU A 84 -5.84 24.29 -107.35
N ALA A 85 -5.21 23.13 -107.59
CA ALA A 85 -4.55 22.34 -106.55
C ALA A 85 -3.32 23.04 -105.95
N GLU A 86 -2.50 23.66 -106.79
CA GLU A 86 -1.35 24.49 -106.40
C GLU A 86 -1.79 25.67 -105.52
N ALA A 87 -2.84 26.40 -105.94
CA ALA A 87 -3.38 27.52 -105.16
C ALA A 87 -3.96 27.06 -103.81
N ALA A 88 -4.62 25.90 -103.76
CA ALA A 88 -5.12 25.31 -102.52
C ALA A 88 -3.97 24.95 -101.56
N PHE A 89 -2.91 24.29 -102.05
CA PHE A 89 -1.71 24.00 -101.27
C PHE A 89 -1.05 25.28 -100.73
N LEU A 90 -0.80 26.26 -101.60
CA LEU A 90 -0.14 27.51 -101.23
C LEU A 90 -0.96 28.35 -100.22
N ASN A 91 -2.30 28.23 -100.23
CA ASN A 91 -3.15 28.86 -99.23
C ASN A 91 -2.97 28.22 -97.83
N VAL A 92 -2.92 26.89 -97.75
CA VAL A 92 -2.67 26.18 -96.49
C VAL A 92 -1.24 26.41 -95.99
N TYR A 93 -0.25 26.30 -96.87
CA TYR A 93 1.16 26.56 -96.57
C TYR A 93 1.38 27.96 -95.94
N LYS A 94 0.85 29.02 -96.56
CA LYS A 94 0.92 30.39 -96.02
C LYS A 94 0.30 30.58 -94.64
N ARG A 95 -0.60 29.68 -94.22
CA ARG A 95 -1.22 29.72 -92.87
C ARG A 95 -0.43 28.94 -91.82
N LEU A 96 0.45 28.04 -92.23
CA LEU A 96 1.23 27.16 -91.34
C LEU A 96 2.68 27.61 -91.17
N ILE A 97 3.28 28.25 -92.18
CA ILE A 97 4.70 28.64 -92.13
C ILE A 97 5.00 29.76 -91.13
N ASP A 98 4.07 30.73 -90.99
CA ASP A 98 4.22 31.85 -90.05
C ASP A 98 3.84 31.50 -88.60
N VAL A 99 3.46 30.25 -88.31
CA VAL A 99 3.02 29.82 -86.96
C VAL A 99 4.26 29.58 -86.08
N PRO A 100 4.45 30.31 -84.97
CA PRO A 100 5.55 30.05 -84.07
C PRO A 100 5.37 28.72 -83.34
N ASP A 101 6.48 28.01 -83.11
CA ASP A 101 6.50 26.76 -82.37
C ASP A 101 5.94 26.95 -80.94
N PRO A 102 4.85 26.24 -80.55
CA PRO A 102 4.29 26.33 -79.21
C PRO A 102 5.11 25.56 -78.14
N VAL A 103 6.03 24.67 -78.53
CA VAL A 103 6.77 23.79 -77.60
C VAL A 103 7.54 24.57 -76.51
N PRO A 104 8.29 25.66 -76.81
CA PRO A 104 9.03 26.42 -75.79
C PRO A 104 8.11 27.11 -74.76
N VAL A 105 6.97 27.63 -75.21
CA VAL A 105 5.98 28.29 -74.32
C VAL A 105 5.29 27.26 -73.43
N LEU A 106 4.96 26.09 -73.98
CA LEU A 106 4.37 24.98 -73.23
C LEU A 106 5.35 24.36 -72.23
N ASP A 107 6.65 24.28 -72.54
CA ASP A 107 7.69 23.86 -71.59
C ASP A 107 7.79 24.84 -70.41
N LEU A 108 7.89 26.14 -70.68
CA LEU A 108 7.92 27.16 -69.63
C LEU A 108 6.66 27.11 -68.76
N ALA A 109 5.48 26.96 -69.35
CA ALA A 109 4.22 26.81 -68.62
C ALA A 109 4.22 25.55 -67.74
N GLN A 110 4.72 24.42 -68.23
CA GLN A 110 4.85 23.18 -67.48
C GLN A 110 5.85 23.31 -66.31
N GLN A 111 6.98 23.99 -66.52
CA GLN A 111 7.97 24.25 -65.48
C GLN A 111 7.44 25.19 -64.40
N LEU A 112 6.72 26.25 -64.78
CA LEU A 112 6.06 27.16 -63.85
C LEU A 112 4.97 26.43 -63.05
N HIS A 113 4.17 25.59 -63.68
CA HIS A 113 3.15 24.79 -62.99
C HIS A 113 3.76 23.87 -61.91
N VAL A 114 4.88 23.20 -62.21
CA VAL A 114 5.61 22.38 -61.21
C VAL A 114 6.20 23.25 -60.09
N LYS A 115 6.70 24.46 -60.37
CA LYS A 115 7.18 25.39 -59.35
C LYS A 115 6.04 25.87 -58.43
N VAL A 116 4.87 26.20 -59.00
CA VAL A 116 3.68 26.61 -58.24
C VAL A 116 3.18 25.47 -57.35
N GLN A 117 3.13 24.23 -57.85
CA GLN A 117 2.76 23.09 -57.02
C GLN A 117 3.71 22.92 -55.83
N LYS A 118 5.03 22.94 -56.05
CA LYS A 118 6.02 22.85 -54.97
C LYS A 118 5.92 24.00 -53.96
N MET A 119 5.64 25.21 -54.45
CA MET A 119 5.41 26.37 -53.59
C MET A 119 4.20 26.15 -52.68
N HIS A 120 3.08 25.66 -53.23
CA HIS A 120 1.89 25.33 -52.46
C HIS A 120 2.14 24.22 -51.44
N ASP A 121 2.85 23.16 -51.83
CA ASP A 121 3.23 22.07 -50.92
C ASP A 121 4.01 22.63 -49.71
N ILE A 122 5.03 23.48 -49.96
CA ILE A 122 5.84 24.16 -48.93
C ILE A 122 4.99 25.12 -48.08
N GLU A 123 4.05 25.87 -48.66
CA GLU A 123 3.14 26.74 -47.92
C GLU A 123 2.26 25.94 -46.94
N THR A 124 1.73 24.79 -47.36
CA THR A 124 0.92 23.93 -46.50
C THR A 124 1.75 23.27 -45.38
N GLU A 125 3.01 22.93 -45.65
CA GLU A 125 3.95 22.45 -44.63
C GLU A 125 4.29 23.56 -43.63
N ASN A 126 4.57 24.78 -44.10
CA ASN A 126 4.87 25.92 -43.24
C ASN A 126 3.69 26.30 -42.34
N LEU A 127 2.45 26.18 -42.84
CA LEU A 127 1.23 26.38 -42.04
C LEU A 127 1.13 25.34 -40.92
N LYS A 128 1.26 24.05 -41.25
CA LYS A 128 1.22 22.95 -40.25
C LYS A 128 2.31 23.11 -39.18
N LEU A 129 3.53 23.46 -39.59
CA LEU A 129 4.63 23.70 -38.65
C LEU A 129 4.34 24.88 -37.71
N ARG A 130 3.66 25.93 -38.18
CA ARG A 130 3.21 27.04 -37.30
C ARG A 130 2.11 26.62 -36.35
N GLU A 131 1.15 25.83 -36.81
CA GLU A 131 0.07 25.28 -35.97
C GLU A 131 0.65 24.41 -34.85
N THR A 132 1.54 23.46 -35.18
CA THR A 132 2.23 22.62 -34.18
C THR A 132 3.11 23.43 -33.22
N LEU A 133 3.76 24.52 -33.68
CA LEU A 133 4.50 25.42 -32.79
C LEU A 133 3.57 26.21 -31.84
N ASP A 134 2.39 26.62 -32.30
CA ASP A 134 1.40 27.30 -31.44
C ASP A 134 0.80 26.33 -30.40
N GLU A 135 0.56 25.07 -30.78
CA GLU A 135 0.18 23.99 -29.86
C GLU A 135 1.26 23.75 -28.79
N TYR A 136 2.52 23.57 -29.16
CA TYR A 136 3.61 23.41 -28.18
C TYR A 136 3.81 24.64 -27.29
N ASN A 137 3.59 25.85 -27.80
CA ASN A 137 3.65 27.07 -26.97
C ASN A 137 2.50 27.12 -25.94
N LYS A 138 1.31 26.64 -26.29
CA LYS A 138 0.18 26.50 -25.34
C LYS A 138 0.48 25.44 -24.28
N GLU A 139 0.93 24.26 -24.67
CA GLU A 139 1.33 23.20 -23.74
C GLU A 139 2.42 23.70 -22.77
N PHE A 140 3.42 24.43 -23.28
CA PHE A 140 4.47 25.02 -22.44
C PHE A 140 3.92 26.06 -21.44
N ALA A 141 2.97 26.89 -21.85
CA ALA A 141 2.31 27.84 -20.96
C ALA A 141 1.47 27.13 -19.87
N GLU A 142 0.77 26.04 -20.21
CA GLU A 142 0.03 25.22 -19.25
C GLU A 142 0.97 24.54 -18.24
N VAL A 143 2.06 23.92 -18.71
CA VAL A 143 3.07 23.30 -17.83
C VAL A 143 3.70 24.33 -16.87
N LYS A 144 3.98 25.54 -17.36
CA LYS A 144 4.50 26.64 -16.52
C LYS A 144 3.48 27.08 -15.45
N ASN A 145 2.19 27.10 -15.76
CA ASN A 145 1.12 27.37 -14.79
C ASN A 145 0.96 26.23 -13.76
N GLN A 146 1.07 24.97 -14.20
CA GLN A 146 1.10 23.82 -13.32
C GLN A 146 2.31 23.87 -12.35
N GLU A 147 3.47 24.36 -12.79
CA GLU A 147 4.65 24.54 -11.92
C GLU A 147 4.38 25.50 -10.75
N VAL A 148 3.65 26.60 -10.99
CA VAL A 148 3.23 27.55 -9.93
C VAL A 148 2.29 26.85 -8.94
N THR A 149 1.32 26.08 -9.44
CA THR A 149 0.40 25.31 -8.60
C THR A 149 1.14 24.26 -7.77
N VAL A 150 2.12 23.56 -8.35
CA VAL A 150 2.96 22.57 -7.65
C VAL A 150 3.84 23.24 -6.59
N LYS A 151 4.34 24.46 -6.82
CA LYS A 151 5.07 25.23 -5.80
C LYS A 151 4.18 25.56 -4.61
N ALA A 152 2.99 26.12 -4.85
CA ALA A 152 2.02 26.44 -3.79
C ALA A 152 1.57 25.20 -2.99
N LEU A 153 1.33 24.06 -3.66
CA LEU A 153 1.01 22.80 -2.98
C LEU A 153 2.17 22.26 -2.15
N LYS A 154 3.41 22.36 -2.63
CA LYS A 154 4.61 21.96 -1.86
C LYS A 154 4.83 22.83 -0.63
N GLU A 155 4.61 24.14 -0.75
CA GLU A 155 4.69 25.09 0.37
C GLU A 155 3.67 24.74 1.45
N ARG A 156 2.41 24.54 1.06
CA ARG A 156 1.33 24.14 1.97
C ARG A 156 1.54 22.78 2.63
N VAL A 157 2.19 21.83 1.95
CA VAL A 157 2.61 20.56 2.59
C VAL A 157 3.67 20.80 3.66
N ARG A 158 4.68 21.65 3.42
CA ARG A 158 5.67 22.01 4.44
C ARG A 158 5.03 22.70 5.64
N GLU A 159 4.07 23.60 5.43
CA GLU A 159 3.32 24.24 6.51
C GLU A 159 2.57 23.20 7.37
N TYR A 160 1.89 22.23 6.75
CA TYR A 160 1.23 21.14 7.49
C TYR A 160 2.23 20.24 8.22
N GLU A 161 3.36 19.89 7.61
CA GLU A 161 4.42 19.09 8.24
C GLU A 161 5.05 19.83 9.44
N GLN A 162 5.31 21.13 9.31
CA GLN A 162 5.84 21.97 10.38
C GLN A 162 4.83 22.12 11.53
N ASN A 163 3.55 22.32 11.23
CA ASN A 163 2.49 22.41 12.23
C ASN A 163 2.25 21.08 12.96
N LEU A 164 2.33 19.94 12.26
CA LEU A 164 2.28 18.62 12.90
C LEU A 164 3.50 18.38 13.79
N LYS A 165 4.70 18.80 13.35
CA LYS A 165 5.92 18.68 14.15
C LYS A 165 5.85 19.53 15.42
N SER A 166 5.42 20.79 15.32
CA SER A 166 5.30 21.67 16.49
C SER A 166 4.24 21.18 17.47
N GLN A 167 3.08 20.68 17.00
CA GLN A 167 2.09 20.05 17.86
C GLN A 167 2.63 18.81 18.58
N ALA A 168 3.38 17.95 17.88
CA ALA A 168 4.02 16.78 18.49
C ALA A 168 5.08 17.17 19.52
N GLU A 169 5.88 18.21 19.26
CA GLU A 169 6.86 18.76 20.21
C GLU A 169 6.17 19.35 21.45
N THR A 170 5.07 20.09 21.30
CA THR A 170 4.27 20.62 22.43
C THR A 170 3.69 19.50 23.27
N LEU A 171 3.03 18.50 22.67
CA LEU A 171 2.46 17.36 23.39
C LEU A 171 3.54 16.52 24.09
N ALA A 172 4.70 16.33 23.48
CA ALA A 172 5.84 15.67 24.10
C ALA A 172 6.40 16.48 25.30
N HIS A 173 6.41 17.80 25.21
CA HIS A 173 6.82 18.67 26.31
C HIS A 173 5.80 18.65 27.46
N GLU A 174 4.51 18.76 27.18
CA GLU A 174 3.42 18.71 28.16
C GLU A 174 3.39 17.37 28.91
N THR A 175 3.45 16.24 28.18
CA THR A 175 3.48 14.90 28.80
C THR A 175 4.74 14.67 29.62
N LYS A 176 5.90 15.17 29.18
CA LYS A 176 7.15 15.13 29.98
C LYS A 176 7.03 15.95 31.26
N LEU A 177 6.40 17.14 31.19
CA LEU A 177 6.19 18.01 32.35
C LEU A 177 5.20 17.40 33.35
N GLN A 178 4.08 16.83 32.88
CA GLN A 178 3.14 16.08 33.72
C GLN A 178 3.83 14.91 34.41
N LEU A 179 4.58 14.09 33.67
CA LEU A 179 5.30 12.95 34.22
C LEU A 179 6.32 13.38 35.29
N HIS A 180 7.02 14.51 35.08
CA HIS A 180 7.95 15.06 36.06
C HIS A 180 7.24 15.52 37.34
N ASN A 181 6.10 16.20 37.22
CA ASN A 181 5.28 16.61 38.36
C ASN A 181 4.74 15.39 39.14
N ASP A 182 4.25 14.37 38.43
CA ASP A 182 3.77 13.12 39.03
C ASP A 182 4.87 12.37 39.79
N TYR A 183 6.10 12.36 39.26
CA TYR A 183 7.25 11.78 39.97
C TYR A 183 7.64 12.60 41.19
N SER A 184 7.72 13.93 41.06
CA SER A 184 8.02 14.85 42.18
C SER A 184 6.98 14.74 43.31
N GLU A 185 5.70 14.63 42.98
CA GLU A 185 4.64 14.40 43.98
C GLU A 185 4.76 13.03 44.66
N LYS A 186 5.09 11.96 43.91
CA LYS A 186 5.31 10.62 44.49
C LYS A 186 6.54 10.60 45.39
N GLU A 187 7.61 11.27 44.98
CA GLU A 187 8.84 11.42 45.74
C GLU A 187 8.55 12.17 47.05
N ARG A 188 7.85 13.31 47.01
CA ARG A 188 7.40 14.02 48.22
C ARG A 188 6.53 13.14 49.14
N LYS A 189 5.56 12.40 48.59
CA LYS A 189 4.68 11.51 49.38
C LYS A 189 5.47 10.35 50.01
N LEU A 190 6.48 9.82 49.32
CA LEU A 190 7.39 8.80 49.85
C LEU A 190 8.28 9.37 50.96
N GLN A 191 8.84 10.56 50.74
CA GLN A 191 9.63 11.32 51.72
C GLN A 191 8.82 11.57 53.01
N GLU A 192 7.62 12.12 52.90
CA GLU A 192 6.71 12.37 54.03
C GLU A 192 6.32 11.07 54.76
N SER A 193 6.08 9.99 54.01
CA SER A 193 5.83 8.67 54.61
C SER A 193 7.06 8.14 55.35
N GLN A 194 8.26 8.30 54.80
CA GLN A 194 9.53 7.85 55.37
C GLN A 194 9.86 8.63 56.65
N GLU A 195 9.70 9.96 56.64
CA GLU A 195 9.85 10.82 57.82
C GLU A 195 8.83 10.45 58.91
N SER A 196 7.57 10.17 58.55
CA SER A 196 6.55 9.72 59.52
C SER A 196 6.83 8.33 60.12
N LEU A 197 7.54 7.46 59.39
CA LEU A 197 7.97 6.14 59.88
C LEU A 197 9.22 6.26 60.75
N ALA A 198 10.16 7.13 60.38
CA ALA A 198 11.34 7.43 61.19
C ALA A 198 10.94 8.01 62.56
N SER A 199 10.05 9.01 62.59
CA SER A 199 9.54 9.58 63.85
C SER A 199 8.83 8.53 64.72
N LYS A 200 8.05 7.62 64.14
CA LYS A 200 7.43 6.50 64.89
C LYS A 200 8.44 5.49 65.40
N LEU A 201 9.54 5.26 64.68
CA LEU A 201 10.63 4.41 65.11
C LEU A 201 11.37 5.03 66.28
N GLU A 202 11.73 6.32 66.19
CA GLU A 202 12.34 7.09 67.29
C GLU A 202 11.46 7.09 68.55
N GLU A 203 10.15 7.29 68.41
CA GLU A 203 9.21 7.16 69.52
C GLU A 203 9.18 5.75 70.14
N ALA A 204 9.26 4.70 69.33
CA ALA A 204 9.26 3.32 69.78
C ALA A 204 10.58 2.93 70.47
N ASP A 205 11.71 3.39 69.94
CA ASP A 205 13.03 3.22 70.53
C ASP A 205 13.12 3.97 71.87
N HIS A 206 12.61 5.20 71.95
CA HIS A 206 12.57 5.95 73.21
C HIS A 206 11.67 5.29 74.27
N LYS A 207 10.51 4.75 73.87
CA LYS A 207 9.65 3.95 74.77
C LYS A 207 10.37 2.68 75.24
N THR A 208 11.08 1.99 74.34
CA THR A 208 11.86 0.79 74.66
C THR A 208 12.99 1.11 75.64
N GLN A 209 13.75 2.17 75.40
CA GLN A 209 14.81 2.65 76.30
C GLN A 209 14.27 3.08 77.67
N THR A 210 13.09 3.70 77.72
CA THR A 210 12.42 4.07 78.98
C THR A 210 11.99 2.84 79.77
N LEU A 211 11.37 1.86 79.11
CA LEU A 211 10.99 0.59 79.72
C LEU A 211 12.20 -0.21 80.20
N GLN A 212 13.31 -0.18 79.45
CA GLN A 212 14.54 -0.84 79.83
C GLN A 212 15.18 -0.18 81.07
N SER A 213 15.27 1.15 81.12
CA SER A 213 15.71 1.88 82.32
C SER A 213 14.83 1.59 83.55
N ALA A 214 13.51 1.47 83.36
CA ALA A 214 12.58 1.12 84.44
C ALA A 214 12.73 -0.35 84.89
N LEU A 215 13.03 -1.27 83.97
CA LEU A 215 13.35 -2.66 84.28
C LEU A 215 14.66 -2.75 85.07
N GLU A 216 15.70 -2.03 84.66
CA GLU A 216 16.99 -1.96 85.38
C GLU A 216 16.83 -1.36 86.79
N ALA A 217 16.02 -0.31 86.93
CA ALA A 217 15.69 0.28 88.23
C ALA A 217 14.92 -0.69 89.16
N THR A 218 13.85 -1.33 88.66
CA THR A 218 13.07 -2.31 89.46
C THR A 218 13.88 -3.57 89.79
N GLN A 219 14.81 -3.99 88.92
CA GLN A 219 15.77 -5.04 89.25
C GLN A 219 16.73 -4.62 90.37
N ALA A 220 17.26 -3.39 90.34
CA ALA A 220 18.10 -2.86 91.41
C ALA A 220 17.34 -2.77 92.76
N GLU A 221 16.10 -2.26 92.76
CA GLU A 221 15.23 -2.24 93.95
C GLU A 221 14.96 -3.65 94.50
N LEU A 222 14.76 -4.65 93.63
CA LEU A 222 14.62 -6.05 94.03
C LEU A 222 15.91 -6.63 94.62
N PHE A 223 17.08 -6.25 94.10
CA PHE A 223 18.37 -6.64 94.68
C PHE A 223 18.59 -6.01 96.07
N ASP A 224 18.30 -4.72 96.23
CA ASP A 224 18.41 -4.02 97.53
C ASP A 224 17.41 -4.57 98.56
N LEU A 225 16.17 -4.84 98.15
CA LEU A 225 15.15 -5.43 99.02
C LEU A 225 15.55 -6.86 99.43
N LYS A 226 16.12 -7.64 98.50
CA LYS A 226 16.65 -8.97 98.81
C LYS A 226 17.83 -8.90 99.77
N ALA A 227 18.78 -7.97 99.58
CA ALA A 227 19.89 -7.78 100.49
C ALA A 227 19.40 -7.45 101.91
N LYS A 228 18.43 -6.54 102.05
CA LYS A 228 17.79 -6.21 103.35
C LYS A 228 17.05 -7.39 103.96
N TYR A 229 16.37 -8.21 103.15
CA TYR A 229 15.69 -9.41 103.63
C TYR A 229 16.70 -10.46 104.12
N ASP A 230 17.79 -10.68 103.38
CA ASP A 230 18.85 -11.59 103.78
C ASP A 230 19.55 -11.09 105.08
N GLU A 231 19.81 -9.78 105.19
CA GLU A 231 20.30 -9.12 106.42
C GLU A 231 19.32 -9.30 107.60
N GLU A 232 18.04 -8.96 107.46
CA GLU A 232 17.04 -9.13 108.52
C GLU A 232 16.88 -10.61 108.89
N SER A 233 16.92 -11.52 107.93
CA SER A 233 16.88 -12.96 108.19
C SER A 233 18.10 -13.44 108.97
N THR A 234 19.30 -12.91 108.72
CA THR A 234 20.48 -13.21 109.54
C THR A 234 20.37 -12.61 110.95
N ALA A 235 19.97 -11.34 111.08
CA ALA A 235 19.77 -10.69 112.37
C ALA A 235 18.69 -11.37 113.22
N LYS A 236 17.62 -11.89 112.61
CA LYS A 236 16.61 -12.73 113.29
C LYS A 236 17.17 -14.08 113.72
N GLY A 237 18.09 -14.66 112.93
CA GLY A 237 18.87 -15.83 113.34
C GLY A 237 19.70 -15.56 114.60
N ASP A 238 20.45 -14.46 114.60
CA ASP A 238 21.28 -14.04 115.73
C ASP A 238 20.45 -13.69 116.97
N GLU A 239 19.30 -13.01 116.81
CA GLU A 239 18.34 -12.78 117.91
C GLU A 239 17.83 -14.09 118.50
N ILE A 240 17.49 -15.08 117.67
CA ILE A 240 17.05 -16.40 118.12
C ILE A 240 18.20 -17.12 118.85
N GLU A 241 19.44 -17.06 118.36
CA GLU A 241 20.60 -17.63 119.04
C GLU A 241 20.87 -16.96 120.40
N MET A 242 20.81 -15.63 120.47
CA MET A 242 20.88 -14.91 121.76
C MET A 242 19.77 -15.34 122.71
N VAL A 243 18.52 -15.40 122.26
CA VAL A 243 17.38 -15.85 123.09
C VAL A 243 17.54 -17.31 123.50
N MET A 244 18.08 -18.19 122.66
CA MET A 244 18.41 -19.57 123.04
C MET A 244 19.51 -19.62 124.11
N THR A 245 20.59 -18.85 123.99
CA THR A 245 21.65 -18.82 125.01
C THR A 245 21.19 -18.18 126.32
N ASP A 246 20.31 -17.17 126.28
CA ASP A 246 19.70 -16.60 127.48
C ASP A 246 18.65 -17.53 128.10
N LEU A 247 17.89 -18.30 127.30
CA LEU A 247 17.02 -19.37 127.77
C LEU A 247 17.83 -20.50 128.40
N GLU A 248 18.96 -20.88 127.83
CA GLU A 248 19.85 -21.90 128.37
C GLU A 248 20.51 -21.42 129.68
N ARG A 249 20.94 -20.16 129.73
CA ARG A 249 21.42 -19.49 130.96
C ARG A 249 20.32 -19.35 132.00
N ALA A 250 19.09 -19.06 131.60
CA ALA A 250 17.93 -19.00 132.48
C ALA A 250 17.56 -20.38 133.01
N ASN A 251 17.65 -21.43 132.19
CA ASN A 251 17.49 -22.83 132.60
C ASN A 251 18.62 -23.25 133.55
N GLN A 252 19.88 -22.88 133.32
CA GLN A 252 20.98 -23.11 134.26
C GLN A 252 20.76 -22.38 135.59
N ARG A 253 20.27 -21.12 135.56
CA ARG A 253 19.88 -20.39 136.79
C ARG A 253 18.67 -21.02 137.46
N ALA A 254 17.68 -21.50 136.71
CA ALA A 254 16.51 -22.18 137.24
C ALA A 254 16.91 -23.50 137.88
N GLU A 255 17.78 -24.28 137.26
CA GLU A 255 18.34 -25.53 137.80
C GLU A 255 19.24 -25.26 139.03
N ALA A 256 20.01 -24.16 139.05
CA ALA A 256 20.74 -23.73 140.24
C ALA A 256 19.82 -23.27 141.37
N ALA A 257 18.77 -22.50 141.04
CA ALA A 257 17.73 -22.07 141.97
C ALA A 257 16.83 -23.23 142.41
N GLU A 258 16.68 -24.29 141.61
CA GLU A 258 16.02 -25.53 141.99
C GLU A 258 16.91 -26.34 142.93
N ARG A 259 18.23 -26.41 142.73
CA ARG A 259 19.16 -26.98 143.72
C ARG A 259 19.20 -26.16 145.02
N GLU A 260 19.16 -24.82 144.95
CA GLU A 260 19.01 -23.98 146.15
C GLU A 260 17.62 -24.13 146.77
N ALA A 261 16.56 -24.30 145.98
CA ALA A 261 15.21 -24.56 146.48
C ALA A 261 15.03 -26.01 146.97
N GLU A 262 15.86 -26.96 146.54
CA GLU A 262 15.98 -28.30 147.11
C GLU A 262 16.76 -28.25 148.42
N SER A 263 17.91 -27.57 148.48
CA SER A 263 18.64 -27.28 149.73
C SER A 263 17.76 -26.52 150.73
N LEU A 264 16.98 -25.54 150.28
CA LEU A 264 16.02 -24.80 151.09
C LEU A 264 14.75 -25.62 151.35
N ARG A 265 14.36 -26.59 150.51
CA ARG A 265 13.31 -27.57 150.83
C ARG A 265 13.80 -28.62 151.82
N GLU A 266 15.08 -28.98 151.88
CA GLU A 266 15.63 -29.79 152.96
C GLU A 266 15.59 -28.99 154.27
N HIS A 267 15.96 -27.70 154.23
CA HIS A 267 15.78 -26.81 155.38
C HIS A 267 14.30 -26.52 155.73
N LEU A 268 13.37 -26.42 154.77
CA LEU A 268 11.94 -26.13 155.02
C LEU A 268 11.08 -27.39 155.27
N THR A 269 11.50 -28.58 154.83
CA THR A 269 10.91 -29.84 155.30
C THR A 269 11.30 -30.13 156.75
N SER A 270 12.42 -29.57 157.22
CA SER A 270 12.73 -29.48 158.66
C SER A 270 11.92 -28.40 159.40
N SER A 271 11.35 -27.41 158.69
CA SER A 271 10.67 -26.24 159.29
C SER A 271 9.54 -25.67 158.41
N ASN A 272 8.29 -26.07 158.73
CA ASN A 272 7.01 -25.81 158.03
C ASN A 272 6.81 -26.63 156.73
N LYS A 273 6.02 -27.71 156.68
CA LYS A 273 4.94 -28.22 157.54
C LYS A 273 3.83 -27.22 157.92
N THR A 274 3.31 -26.45 156.94
CA THR A 274 1.92 -25.91 156.93
C THR A 274 1.54 -25.40 155.51
N LEU A 275 0.42 -25.92 154.98
CA LEU A 275 -0.68 -25.32 154.15
C LEU A 275 -0.46 -23.99 153.38
N GLN A 276 -1.10 -23.68 152.22
CA GLN A 276 -1.78 -24.44 151.13
C GLN A 276 -2.19 -23.45 150.00
N LEU A 277 -2.28 -23.93 148.75
CA LEU A 277 -3.24 -23.60 147.65
C LEU A 277 -3.61 -22.16 147.20
N ALA A 278 -3.45 -21.95 145.86
CA ALA A 278 -4.39 -21.33 144.88
C ALA A 278 -4.63 -19.78 144.93
N ASN A 279 -5.00 -19.03 143.86
CA ASN A 279 -5.93 -19.31 142.74
C ASN A 279 -6.07 -18.10 141.74
N GLN A 280 -6.39 -18.36 140.46
CA GLN A 280 -7.25 -17.61 139.50
C GLN A 280 -7.11 -16.10 139.08
N LYS A 281 -7.19 -15.89 137.73
CA LYS A 281 -8.08 -14.99 136.91
C LYS A 281 -7.71 -13.51 136.51
N THR A 282 -7.63 -13.29 135.18
CA THR A 282 -8.34 -12.31 134.26
C THR A 282 -8.56 -10.82 134.65
N PRO A 283 -9.09 -9.90 133.78
CA PRO A 283 -9.22 -9.83 132.29
C PRO A 283 -8.52 -8.55 131.72
N ASP A 284 -8.58 -8.17 130.43
CA ASP A 284 -9.51 -7.19 129.77
C ASP A 284 -8.71 -6.42 128.66
N THR A 285 -9.20 -5.62 127.69
CA THR A 285 -10.47 -5.49 126.89
C THR A 285 -10.30 -4.34 125.83
N SER A 286 -11.15 -4.27 124.76
CA SER A 286 -11.35 -3.13 123.78
C SER A 286 -10.26 -2.87 122.70
N LEU A 287 -10.51 -2.27 121.50
CA LEU A 287 -11.69 -1.81 120.71
C LEU A 287 -11.28 -1.47 119.22
N GLU A 288 -12.26 -1.32 118.30
CA GLU A 288 -12.26 -0.43 117.08
C GLU A 288 -11.26 -0.67 115.88
N VAL A 289 -11.47 -0.25 114.61
CA VAL A 289 -12.65 0.12 113.78
C VAL A 289 -12.37 0.02 112.25
N GLU A 290 -13.29 -0.62 111.52
CA GLU A 290 -13.99 -0.23 110.27
C GLU A 290 -13.40 0.84 109.28
N LEU A 291 -12.81 0.42 108.14
CA LEU A 291 -12.50 1.30 106.98
C LEU A 291 -12.63 0.71 105.55
N SER A 292 -12.90 -0.59 105.35
CA SER A 292 -12.60 -1.28 104.07
C SER A 292 -13.63 -1.21 102.92
N SER A 293 -14.83 -0.61 103.09
CA SER A 293 -15.99 -0.93 102.22
C SER A 293 -16.18 -0.03 100.98
N LYS A 294 -15.56 1.16 100.91
CA LYS A 294 -15.86 2.16 99.84
C LYS A 294 -14.85 2.23 98.69
N GLU A 295 -13.63 1.75 98.88
CA GLU A 295 -12.61 1.76 97.82
C GLU A 295 -12.88 0.72 96.73
N GLN A 296 -13.35 -0.47 97.12
CA GLN A 296 -13.59 -1.59 96.20
C GLN A 296 -14.74 -1.31 95.20
N GLU A 297 -15.74 -0.50 95.58
CA GLU A 297 -16.90 -0.20 94.74
C GLU A 297 -16.57 0.79 93.60
N VAL A 298 -15.64 1.71 93.84
CA VAL A 298 -15.16 2.67 92.83
C VAL A 298 -14.23 1.99 91.82
N GLU A 299 -13.37 1.08 92.29
CA GLU A 299 -12.43 0.34 91.45
C GLU A 299 -13.16 -0.62 90.48
N LEU A 300 -14.18 -1.34 90.96
CA LEU A 300 -15.04 -2.19 90.12
C LEU A 300 -15.72 -1.37 89.00
N SER A 301 -16.28 -0.20 89.32
CA SER A 301 -16.91 0.66 88.33
C SER A 301 -15.93 1.21 87.29
N SER A 302 -14.65 1.38 87.64
CA SER A 302 -13.59 1.74 86.69
C SER A 302 -13.32 0.59 85.71
N LYS A 303 -13.17 -0.63 86.24
CA LYS A 303 -12.88 -1.84 85.45
C LYS A 303 -14.03 -2.26 84.54
N GLU A 304 -15.28 -2.04 84.93
CA GLU A 304 -16.44 -2.26 84.05
C GLU A 304 -16.42 -1.34 82.82
N ARG A 305 -16.06 -0.07 82.97
CA ARG A 305 -15.94 0.87 81.84
C ARG A 305 -14.80 0.48 80.90
N GLU A 306 -13.66 0.10 81.45
CA GLU A 306 -12.51 -0.41 80.69
C GLU A 306 -12.89 -1.68 79.89
N MET A 307 -13.64 -2.59 80.49
CA MET A 307 -14.16 -3.79 79.82
C MET A 307 -15.13 -3.45 78.67
N THR A 308 -16.03 -2.48 78.84
CA THR A 308 -16.91 -2.04 77.74
C THR A 308 -16.14 -1.41 76.58
N GLN A 309 -15.12 -0.59 76.87
CA GLN A 309 -14.29 0.04 75.84
C GLN A 309 -13.50 -1.01 75.03
N LEU A 310 -12.92 -2.00 75.71
CA LEU A 310 -12.22 -3.11 75.06
C LEU A 310 -13.14 -3.97 74.19
N LEU A 311 -14.40 -4.19 74.60
CA LEU A 311 -15.38 -4.91 73.78
C LEU A 311 -15.74 -4.13 72.50
N GLU A 312 -15.94 -2.81 72.59
CA GLU A 312 -16.19 -1.97 71.41
C GLU A 312 -14.99 -1.94 70.45
N ASP A 313 -13.77 -1.82 70.97
CA ASP A 313 -12.56 -1.85 70.14
C ASP A 313 -12.31 -3.22 69.50
N VAL A 314 -12.57 -4.33 70.21
CA VAL A 314 -12.54 -5.68 69.61
C VAL A 314 -13.56 -5.80 68.49
N GLN A 315 -14.78 -5.29 68.66
CA GLN A 315 -15.83 -5.36 67.63
C GLN A 315 -15.51 -4.43 66.43
N ARG A 316 -14.89 -3.27 66.67
CA ARG A 316 -14.40 -2.36 65.64
C ARG A 316 -13.24 -2.96 64.85
N LEU A 317 -12.29 -3.63 65.53
CA LEU A 317 -11.19 -4.36 64.88
C LEU A 317 -11.71 -5.54 64.07
N GLN A 318 -12.67 -6.32 64.59
CA GLN A 318 -13.32 -7.41 63.85
C GLN A 318 -13.99 -6.91 62.56
N THR A 319 -14.76 -5.82 62.62
CA THR A 319 -15.43 -5.25 61.42
C THR A 319 -14.45 -4.59 60.43
N SER A 320 -13.30 -4.11 60.89
CA SER A 320 -12.21 -3.68 60.01
C SER A 320 -11.55 -4.87 59.30
N LEU A 321 -11.31 -5.96 60.05
CA LEU A 321 -10.68 -7.18 59.56
C LEU A 321 -11.57 -7.92 58.54
N THR A 322 -12.90 -7.95 58.74
CA THR A 322 -13.83 -8.51 57.73
C THR A 322 -13.82 -7.68 56.44
N LYS A 323 -13.91 -6.35 56.53
CA LYS A 323 -13.83 -5.46 55.34
C LYS A 323 -12.52 -5.61 54.57
N LEU A 324 -11.39 -5.78 55.27
CA LEU A 324 -10.08 -6.01 54.65
C LEU A 324 -9.98 -7.41 54.01
N ARG A 325 -10.61 -8.43 54.62
CA ARG A 325 -10.74 -9.76 54.01
C ARG A 325 -11.61 -9.73 52.75
N GLU A 326 -12.73 -9.02 52.77
CA GLU A 326 -13.63 -8.87 51.63
C GLU A 326 -12.97 -8.10 50.47
N SER A 327 -12.30 -6.98 50.74
CA SER A 327 -11.59 -6.23 49.70
C SER A 327 -10.43 -7.03 49.10
N SER A 328 -9.66 -7.74 49.92
CA SER A 328 -8.60 -8.66 49.48
C SER A 328 -9.17 -9.81 48.65
N ALA A 329 -10.27 -10.44 49.07
CA ALA A 329 -10.92 -11.53 48.33
C ALA A 329 -11.45 -11.06 46.96
N ASN A 330 -12.03 -9.86 46.88
CA ASN A 330 -12.47 -9.25 45.63
C ASN A 330 -11.27 -8.96 44.69
N GLN A 331 -10.18 -8.42 45.23
CA GLN A 331 -8.97 -8.14 44.45
C GLN A 331 -8.29 -9.42 43.95
N ILE A 332 -8.21 -10.47 44.78
CA ILE A 332 -7.73 -11.80 44.38
C ILE A 332 -8.61 -12.37 43.28
N SER A 333 -9.94 -12.29 43.41
CA SER A 333 -10.88 -12.79 42.40
C SER A 333 -10.72 -12.08 41.04
N SER A 334 -10.57 -10.74 41.05
CA SER A 334 -10.33 -9.97 39.82
C SER A 334 -8.99 -10.29 39.16
N LEU A 335 -7.92 -10.48 39.96
CA LEU A 335 -6.61 -10.90 39.44
C LEU A 335 -6.65 -12.33 38.88
N GLN A 336 -7.39 -13.25 39.52
CA GLN A 336 -7.61 -14.61 39.02
C GLN A 336 -8.37 -14.61 37.68
N GLU A 337 -9.41 -13.79 37.54
CA GLU A 337 -10.15 -13.64 36.28
C GLU A 337 -9.26 -13.09 35.15
N GLN A 338 -8.46 -12.05 35.43
CA GLN A 338 -7.49 -11.51 34.46
C GLN A 338 -6.43 -12.55 34.06
N LEU A 339 -5.91 -13.32 35.02
CA LEU A 339 -4.93 -14.38 34.76
C LEU A 339 -5.56 -15.49 33.91
N HIS A 340 -6.79 -15.90 34.19
CA HIS A 340 -7.53 -16.89 33.39
C HIS A 340 -7.77 -16.41 31.95
N LEU A 341 -8.20 -15.15 31.77
CA LEU A 341 -8.34 -14.54 30.44
C LEU A 341 -7.01 -14.53 29.67
N LYS A 342 -5.91 -14.10 30.32
CA LYS A 342 -4.57 -14.10 29.71
C LYS A 342 -4.09 -15.51 29.35
N SER A 343 -4.31 -16.49 30.23
CA SER A 343 -3.97 -17.89 30.00
C SER A 343 -4.72 -18.47 28.79
N ASN A 344 -6.01 -18.15 28.64
CA ASN A 344 -6.79 -18.59 27.48
C ASN A 344 -6.31 -17.93 26.18
N THR A 345 -5.99 -16.63 26.20
CA THR A 345 -5.40 -15.98 25.01
C THR A 345 -4.03 -16.53 24.63
N LEU A 346 -3.22 -16.98 25.61
CA LEU A 346 -1.95 -17.66 25.33
C LEU A 346 -2.20 -19.02 24.69
N LYS A 347 -3.11 -19.85 25.22
CA LYS A 347 -3.47 -21.14 24.62
C LYS A 347 -3.98 -21.00 23.18
N GLU A 348 -4.81 -20.00 22.89
CA GLU A 348 -5.27 -19.74 21.51
C GLU A 348 -4.13 -19.34 20.55
N LEU A 349 -3.09 -18.68 21.05
CA LEU A 349 -1.91 -18.30 20.25
C LEU A 349 -0.95 -19.49 20.09
N GLU A 350 -0.75 -20.29 21.14
CA GLU A 350 -0.01 -21.55 21.13
C GLU A 350 -0.66 -22.55 20.15
N GLU A 351 -1.98 -22.71 20.17
CA GLU A 351 -2.69 -23.59 19.23
C GLU A 351 -2.53 -23.11 17.78
N LYS A 352 -2.63 -21.79 17.52
CA LYS A 352 -2.38 -21.23 16.18
C LYS A 352 -0.94 -21.42 15.71
N LEU A 353 0.03 -21.37 16.62
CA LEU A 353 1.44 -21.65 16.32
C LEU A 353 1.67 -23.15 16.05
N GLN A 354 1.04 -24.02 16.83
CA GLN A 354 1.07 -25.48 16.64
C GLN A 354 0.41 -25.90 15.31
N GLN A 355 -0.69 -25.24 14.92
CA GLN A 355 -1.34 -25.40 13.62
C GLN A 355 -0.47 -24.94 12.42
N GLN A 356 0.68 -24.31 12.67
CA GLN A 356 1.67 -23.88 11.67
C GLN A 356 3.01 -24.63 11.81
N ALA A 357 3.08 -25.70 12.61
CA ALA A 357 4.32 -26.44 12.86
C ALA A 357 4.90 -27.13 11.59
N ASP A 358 4.05 -27.45 10.62
CA ASP A 358 4.41 -28.03 9.32
C ASP A 358 4.95 -27.00 8.31
N TYR A 359 4.89 -25.69 8.62
CA TYR A 359 5.26 -24.63 7.68
C TYR A 359 6.69 -24.75 7.13
N GLU A 360 7.67 -25.13 7.97
CA GLU A 360 9.05 -25.36 7.51
C GLU A 360 9.23 -26.66 6.71
N GLU A 361 8.34 -27.65 6.86
CA GLU A 361 8.34 -28.87 6.05
C GLU A 361 7.73 -28.60 4.67
N VAL A 362 6.54 -27.97 4.62
CA VAL A 362 5.90 -27.49 3.39
C VAL A 362 6.83 -26.54 2.61
N LYS A 363 7.54 -25.65 3.30
CA LYS A 363 8.53 -24.73 2.70
C LYS A 363 9.75 -25.47 2.15
N LYS A 364 10.22 -26.56 2.77
CA LYS A 364 11.29 -27.41 2.22
C LYS A 364 10.80 -28.18 0.99
N GLU A 365 9.63 -28.82 1.05
CA GLU A 365 9.02 -29.49 -0.09
C GLU A 365 8.84 -28.55 -1.28
N LEU A 366 8.30 -27.34 -1.03
CA LEU A 366 8.11 -26.33 -2.06
C LEU A 366 9.45 -25.81 -2.63
N SER A 367 10.51 -25.75 -1.81
CA SER A 367 11.87 -25.44 -2.27
C SER A 367 12.48 -26.56 -3.13
N ILE A 368 12.26 -27.82 -2.75
CA ILE A 368 12.71 -29.00 -3.50
C ILE A 368 12.00 -29.06 -4.86
N LEU A 369 10.67 -28.96 -4.87
CA LEU A 369 9.85 -28.89 -6.09
C LEU A 369 10.31 -27.74 -7.00
N LYS A 370 10.55 -26.55 -6.44
CA LYS A 370 11.08 -25.39 -7.16
C LYS A 370 12.44 -25.68 -7.80
N SER A 371 13.35 -26.35 -7.09
CA SER A 371 14.68 -26.70 -7.62
C SER A 371 14.64 -27.80 -8.70
N MET A 372 13.71 -28.75 -8.59
CA MET A 372 13.57 -29.87 -9.53
C MET A 372 12.84 -29.45 -10.82
N GLU A 373 11.82 -28.60 -10.71
CA GLU A 373 10.96 -28.22 -11.83
C GLU A 373 11.48 -26.98 -12.60
N PHE A 374 12.38 -26.22 -11.98
CA PHE A 374 13.09 -25.06 -12.53
C PHE A 374 14.60 -25.16 -12.24
N PRO A 375 15.33 -26.12 -12.86
CA PRO A 375 16.77 -26.24 -12.68
C PRO A 375 17.48 -24.96 -13.15
N THR A 376 18.05 -24.22 -12.20
CA THR A 376 18.84 -23.02 -12.45
C THR A 376 20.30 -23.40 -12.68
N ASP A 377 20.81 -23.07 -13.86
CA ASP A 377 22.21 -23.31 -14.20
C ASP A 377 23.12 -22.35 -13.39
N GLY A 378 23.88 -22.90 -12.45
CA GLY A 378 25.14 -22.32 -11.95
C GLY A 378 25.12 -21.04 -11.09
N SER A 379 23.98 -20.50 -10.62
CA SER A 379 24.00 -19.31 -9.75
C SER A 379 23.05 -19.35 -8.55
N VAL A 380 23.62 -19.19 -7.35
CA VAL A 380 23.00 -19.51 -6.04
C VAL A 380 22.15 -18.36 -5.47
N GLN A 381 21.63 -17.43 -6.30
CA GLN A 381 20.93 -16.22 -5.82
C GLN A 381 19.48 -16.01 -6.30
N ASP A 382 18.98 -16.75 -7.30
CA ASP A 382 17.64 -16.47 -7.90
C ASP A 382 16.48 -17.28 -7.27
N SER A 383 16.63 -17.70 -6.00
CA SER A 383 15.55 -18.37 -5.25
C SER A 383 14.40 -17.43 -4.84
N SER A 384 14.52 -16.13 -5.14
CA SER A 384 13.60 -15.07 -4.69
C SER A 384 12.36 -14.85 -5.55
N LYS A 385 12.31 -15.39 -6.78
CA LYS A 385 11.12 -15.30 -7.65
C LYS A 385 9.94 -16.10 -7.09
N PRO A 386 8.70 -15.55 -7.02
CA PRO A 386 7.52 -16.32 -6.62
C PRO A 386 7.29 -17.51 -7.55
N LEU A 387 6.77 -18.63 -7.01
CA LEU A 387 6.48 -19.84 -7.79
C LEU A 387 5.53 -19.56 -8.96
N GLU A 388 4.54 -18.68 -8.74
CA GLU A 388 3.62 -18.20 -9.78
C GLU A 388 4.35 -17.51 -10.95
N VAL A 389 5.40 -16.73 -10.68
CA VAL A 389 6.20 -16.07 -11.74
C VAL A 389 6.99 -17.09 -12.53
N LEU A 390 7.63 -18.06 -11.88
CA LEU A 390 8.37 -19.12 -12.56
C LEU A 390 7.45 -20.02 -13.40
N LEU A 391 6.28 -20.38 -12.87
CA LEU A 391 5.24 -21.10 -13.61
C LEU A 391 4.76 -20.31 -14.83
N LEU A 392 4.56 -18.99 -14.71
CA LEU A 392 4.19 -18.12 -15.84
C LEU A 392 5.32 -17.98 -16.86
N GLU A 393 6.58 -17.89 -16.44
CA GLU A 393 7.75 -17.86 -17.33
C GLU A 393 7.88 -19.18 -18.11
N LYS A 394 7.75 -20.33 -17.44
CA LYS A 394 7.74 -21.66 -18.09
C LYS A 394 6.53 -21.85 -19.00
N ASN A 395 5.34 -21.42 -18.59
CA ASN A 395 4.15 -21.48 -19.44
C ASN A 395 4.29 -20.58 -20.68
N ARG A 396 4.87 -19.38 -20.55
CA ARG A 396 5.17 -18.50 -21.68
C ARG A 396 6.24 -19.07 -22.60
N SER A 397 7.26 -19.73 -22.04
CA SER A 397 8.29 -20.44 -22.82
C SER A 397 7.68 -21.59 -23.62
N LEU A 398 6.85 -22.43 -23.00
CA LEU A 398 6.11 -23.50 -23.68
C LEU A 398 5.10 -22.97 -24.71
N GLN A 399 4.46 -21.82 -24.46
CA GLN A 399 3.60 -21.15 -25.46
C GLN A 399 4.41 -20.62 -26.65
N SER A 400 5.62 -20.10 -26.41
CA SER A 400 6.54 -19.68 -27.47
C SER A 400 7.01 -20.88 -28.29
N GLU A 401 7.42 -21.97 -27.63
CA GLU A 401 7.86 -23.20 -28.27
C GLU A 401 6.74 -23.85 -29.09
N THR A 402 5.53 -23.94 -28.54
CA THR A 402 4.36 -24.42 -29.31
C THR A 402 3.94 -23.47 -30.43
N ALA A 403 4.18 -22.16 -30.33
CA ALA A 403 4.00 -21.22 -31.44
C ALA A 403 5.07 -21.43 -32.54
N SER A 404 6.34 -21.58 -32.18
CA SER A 404 7.43 -21.90 -33.11
C SER A 404 7.21 -23.24 -33.81
N LEU A 405 6.81 -24.28 -33.07
CA LEU A 405 6.45 -25.59 -33.64
C LEU A 405 5.24 -25.51 -34.58
N ARG A 406 4.23 -24.68 -34.27
CA ARG A 406 3.11 -24.41 -35.18
C ARG A 406 3.54 -23.68 -36.45
N ILE A 407 4.45 -22.71 -36.36
CA ILE A 407 4.99 -22.00 -37.53
C ILE A 407 5.79 -22.97 -38.40
N ALA A 408 6.73 -23.73 -37.83
CA ALA A 408 7.50 -24.74 -38.56
C ALA A 408 6.58 -25.79 -39.23
N ASN A 409 5.53 -26.25 -38.56
CA ASN A 409 4.56 -27.19 -39.11
C ASN A 409 3.69 -26.54 -40.22
N ASN A 410 3.36 -25.26 -40.09
CA ASN A 410 2.69 -24.49 -41.15
C ASN A 410 3.60 -24.19 -42.35
N GLU A 411 4.90 -24.02 -42.18
CA GLU A 411 5.87 -23.86 -43.27
C GLU A 411 6.07 -25.18 -44.03
N LEU A 412 6.17 -26.29 -43.30
CA LEU A 412 6.18 -27.65 -43.88
C LEU A 412 4.88 -27.96 -44.63
N SER A 413 3.72 -27.59 -44.08
CA SER A 413 2.40 -27.77 -44.71
C SER A 413 2.16 -26.80 -45.87
N GLY A 414 2.63 -25.55 -45.76
CA GLY A 414 2.50 -24.51 -46.77
C GLY A 414 3.26 -24.79 -48.07
N SER A 415 4.32 -25.60 -47.99
CA SER A 415 5.04 -26.12 -49.17
C SER A 415 4.15 -27.02 -50.06
N ALA A 416 3.06 -27.60 -49.51
CA ALA A 416 2.20 -28.56 -50.21
C ALA A 416 0.92 -27.98 -50.83
N GLY A 417 0.59 -26.69 -50.60
CA GLY A 417 -0.77 -26.17 -50.82
C GLY A 417 -0.91 -24.99 -51.80
N ARG A 418 -0.92 -25.24 -53.12
CA ARG A 418 -1.19 -24.19 -54.13
C ARG A 418 -2.23 -24.61 -55.19
N LYS A 419 -3.54 -24.47 -54.91
CA LYS A 419 -4.63 -24.43 -55.93
C LYS A 419 -6.03 -24.04 -55.38
N GLY A 420 -6.59 -22.92 -55.87
CA GLY A 420 -8.04 -22.55 -55.93
C GLY A 420 -8.82 -22.36 -54.61
N LYS A 421 -10.10 -21.92 -54.59
CA LYS A 421 -10.81 -20.87 -55.39
C LYS A 421 -12.20 -20.60 -54.73
N GLU A 422 -12.59 -19.32 -54.57
CA GLU A 422 -13.97 -18.76 -54.47
C GLU A 422 -15.01 -19.11 -53.36
N ALA A 423 -15.81 -18.08 -53.03
CA ALA A 423 -17.21 -18.05 -52.57
C ALA A 423 -17.61 -18.03 -51.06
N GLU A 424 -18.52 -17.10 -50.76
CA GLU A 424 -19.36 -16.90 -49.56
C GLU A 424 -20.86 -16.98 -50.02
N PRO A 425 -21.91 -16.92 -49.18
CA PRO A 425 -22.01 -17.04 -47.71
C PRO A 425 -23.15 -17.97 -47.22
N GLN A 426 -23.40 -18.00 -45.89
CA GLN A 426 -24.68 -18.23 -45.15
C GLN A 426 -24.81 -19.42 -44.17
N GLN A 427 -25.36 -19.05 -42.99
CA GLN A 427 -26.28 -19.78 -42.08
C GLN A 427 -25.83 -21.00 -41.25
N THR A 428 -26.38 -21.03 -40.02
CA THR A 428 -26.33 -22.11 -39.02
C THR A 428 -27.39 -23.18 -39.32
N PRO A 429 -27.25 -24.42 -38.80
CA PRO A 429 -28.02 -24.83 -37.60
C PRO A 429 -27.27 -25.85 -36.68
N PRO A 430 -27.88 -26.44 -35.61
CA PRO A 430 -27.15 -26.90 -34.41
C PRO A 430 -27.30 -28.39 -34.01
N THR A 431 -26.86 -28.74 -32.78
CA THR A 431 -27.23 -29.93 -31.93
C THR A 431 -26.68 -31.32 -32.37
N PRO A 432 -26.77 -32.41 -31.53
CA PRO A 432 -26.99 -32.53 -30.06
C PRO A 432 -26.09 -33.60 -29.35
N GLN A 433 -26.45 -33.94 -28.10
CA GLN A 433 -26.13 -35.16 -27.29
C GLN A 433 -24.82 -35.12 -26.47
N ALA A 434 -24.75 -35.23 -25.12
CA ALA A 434 -25.51 -35.91 -24.04
C ALA A 434 -24.81 -37.22 -23.54
N PRO A 435 -25.29 -37.94 -22.52
CA PRO A 435 -24.74 -37.81 -21.17
C PRO A 435 -24.26 -39.12 -20.53
N LEU A 436 -23.52 -39.05 -19.41
CA LEU A 436 -23.35 -40.19 -18.51
C LEU A 436 -23.65 -39.81 -17.05
N THR A 437 -24.74 -40.38 -16.56
CA THR A 437 -25.10 -40.52 -15.15
C THR A 437 -24.54 -41.82 -14.58
N CYS A 438 -24.09 -41.82 -13.31
CA CYS A 438 -24.47 -42.85 -12.31
C CYS A 438 -23.96 -42.46 -10.89
N PRO A 439 -24.56 -42.97 -9.79
CA PRO A 439 -24.77 -42.12 -8.61
C PRO A 439 -24.57 -42.79 -7.21
N LEU A 440 -24.91 -42.04 -6.14
CA LEU A 440 -25.24 -42.49 -4.76
C LEU A 440 -24.05 -42.88 -3.82
N PRO A 441 -24.24 -42.93 -2.47
CA PRO A 441 -25.03 -42.00 -1.64
C PRO A 441 -24.43 -41.64 -0.25
N GLY A 442 -24.78 -40.44 0.24
CA GLY A 442 -25.43 -40.31 1.56
C GLY A 442 -24.60 -40.05 2.84
N ARG A 443 -24.75 -38.83 3.39
CA ARG A 443 -25.18 -38.64 4.80
C ARG A 443 -25.95 -37.32 4.96
N ARG A 444 -26.78 -37.25 6.00
CA ARG A 444 -27.94 -36.34 6.12
C ARG A 444 -27.54 -34.89 6.50
N PRO A 445 -28.28 -33.86 6.05
CA PRO A 445 -28.21 -32.52 6.63
C PRO A 445 -29.08 -32.42 7.89
N ARG A 446 -28.63 -31.64 8.89
CA ARG A 446 -29.43 -31.21 10.04
C ARG A 446 -29.22 -29.71 10.24
N GLY A 447 -30.32 -28.95 10.37
CA GLY A 447 -30.29 -27.55 10.82
C GLY A 447 -30.04 -26.50 9.72
N THR A 448 -31.11 -25.86 9.27
CA THR A 448 -31.10 -24.45 8.86
C THR A 448 -31.01 -23.55 10.12
N PRO A 449 -30.84 -22.20 10.03
CA PRO A 449 -30.90 -21.34 8.85
C PRO A 449 -29.75 -20.31 8.71
N GLY A 450 -29.79 -19.51 7.65
CA GLY A 450 -29.39 -18.10 7.76
C GLY A 450 -27.99 -17.71 7.27
N LYS A 451 -27.81 -17.69 5.94
CA LYS A 451 -27.52 -16.44 5.20
C LYS A 451 -27.54 -16.72 3.71
N LYS A 452 -28.59 -16.25 3.02
CA LYS A 452 -28.45 -15.93 1.59
C LYS A 452 -27.34 -14.90 1.51
N ARG A 453 -26.20 -15.23 0.89
CA ARG A 453 -25.28 -14.21 0.38
C ARG A 453 -26.07 -13.42 -0.65
N GLN A 454 -26.71 -12.33 -0.22
CA GLN A 454 -27.11 -11.28 -1.14
C GLN A 454 -25.83 -10.88 -1.86
N ALA A 455 -25.78 -11.12 -3.17
CA ALA A 455 -24.74 -10.55 -3.99
C ALA A 455 -25.01 -9.04 -3.95
N GLU A 456 -24.27 -8.32 -3.10
CA GLU A 456 -24.34 -6.87 -3.04
C GLU A 456 -24.30 -6.34 -4.47
N GLU A 457 -25.26 -5.48 -4.82
CA GLU A 457 -25.26 -4.83 -6.11
C GLU A 457 -24.17 -3.76 -6.07
N VAL A 458 -22.97 -4.15 -6.53
CA VAL A 458 -21.81 -3.27 -6.54
C VAL A 458 -21.97 -2.28 -7.69
N ASP A 459 -22.00 -0.98 -7.37
CA ASP A 459 -21.88 0.05 -8.39
C ASP A 459 -20.48 -0.02 -9.03
N THR A 460 -20.44 -0.63 -10.22
CA THR A 460 -19.23 -0.81 -11.03
C THR A 460 -18.63 0.51 -11.50
N ALA A 461 -19.45 1.56 -11.68
CA ALA A 461 -18.96 2.87 -12.10
C ALA A 461 -18.29 3.58 -10.94
N GLU A 462 -18.94 3.59 -9.76
CA GLU A 462 -18.38 4.22 -8.56
C GLU A 462 -17.12 3.50 -8.05
N VAL A 463 -17.10 2.15 -8.06
CA VAL A 463 -15.88 1.40 -7.71
C VAL A 463 -14.73 1.69 -8.67
N ALA A 464 -14.98 1.77 -9.98
CA ALA A 464 -13.94 2.15 -10.95
C ALA A 464 -13.45 3.59 -10.75
N ARG A 465 -14.36 4.52 -10.39
CA ARG A 465 -14.04 5.92 -10.08
C ARG A 465 -13.16 6.02 -8.83
N GLN A 466 -13.56 5.40 -7.73
CA GLN A 466 -12.81 5.40 -6.46
C GLN A 466 -11.43 4.75 -6.59
N VAL A 467 -11.32 3.62 -7.32
CA VAL A 467 -10.01 3.01 -7.63
C VAL A 467 -9.14 3.97 -8.42
N LYS A 468 -9.66 4.56 -9.51
CA LYS A 468 -8.90 5.52 -10.33
C LYS A 468 -8.44 6.72 -9.50
N GLU A 469 -9.29 7.25 -8.62
CA GLU A 469 -8.97 8.34 -7.71
C GLU A 469 -7.86 7.96 -6.71
N GLN A 470 -7.95 6.80 -6.05
CA GLN A 470 -6.91 6.33 -5.11
C GLN A 470 -5.57 6.08 -5.80
N LEU A 471 -5.59 5.53 -7.02
CA LEU A 471 -4.37 5.32 -7.82
C LEU A 471 -3.71 6.64 -8.19
N ILE A 472 -4.48 7.65 -8.63
CA ILE A 472 -3.95 8.99 -8.93
C ILE A 472 -3.42 9.66 -7.65
N LYS A 473 -4.21 9.66 -6.56
CA LYS A 473 -3.88 10.27 -5.26
C LYS A 473 -2.58 9.76 -4.67
N HIS A 474 -2.31 8.46 -4.82
CA HIS A 474 -1.07 7.84 -4.31
C HIS A 474 0.01 7.65 -5.38
N ASN A 475 -0.20 8.20 -6.59
CA ASN A 475 0.69 8.14 -7.76
C ASN A 475 1.09 6.69 -8.16
N ILE A 476 0.12 5.77 -8.11
CA ILE A 476 0.24 4.35 -8.44
C ILE A 476 -0.26 4.12 -9.87
N GLY A 477 0.56 3.47 -10.69
CA GLY A 477 0.25 3.18 -12.09
C GLY A 477 -0.75 2.02 -12.24
N GLN A 478 -1.69 2.18 -13.17
CA GLN A 478 -2.70 1.15 -13.50
C GLN A 478 -2.09 -0.22 -13.86
N ARG A 479 -0.86 -0.24 -14.42
CA ARG A 479 -0.12 -1.48 -14.70
C ARG A 479 0.22 -2.26 -13.43
N VAL A 480 0.68 -1.58 -12.38
CA VAL A 480 1.05 -2.20 -11.10
C VAL A 480 -0.22 -2.67 -10.39
N PHE A 481 -1.22 -1.81 -10.27
CA PHE A 481 -2.53 -2.18 -9.72
C PHE A 481 -3.17 -3.37 -10.45
N GLY A 482 -3.18 -3.32 -11.78
CA GLY A 482 -3.70 -4.37 -12.64
C GLY A 482 -3.04 -5.73 -12.43
N HIS A 483 -1.71 -5.73 -12.35
CA HIS A 483 -0.91 -6.93 -12.15
C HIS A 483 -1.07 -7.52 -10.73
N TYR A 484 -0.95 -6.69 -9.68
CA TYR A 484 -0.88 -7.16 -8.29
C TYR A 484 -2.23 -7.27 -7.57
N VAL A 485 -3.28 -6.54 -7.98
CA VAL A 485 -4.60 -6.61 -7.34
C VAL A 485 -5.61 -7.39 -8.19
N LEU A 486 -5.56 -7.24 -9.52
CA LEU A 486 -6.59 -7.79 -10.40
C LEU A 486 -6.15 -9.05 -11.15
N GLY A 487 -4.85 -9.28 -11.32
CA GLY A 487 -4.31 -10.36 -12.15
C GLY A 487 -4.60 -10.15 -13.64
N LEU A 488 -4.69 -8.89 -14.09
CA LEU A 488 -5.10 -8.52 -15.44
C LEU A 488 -4.04 -7.70 -16.17
N SER A 489 -4.03 -7.80 -17.51
CA SER A 489 -3.15 -6.98 -18.36
C SER A 489 -3.46 -5.49 -18.22
N GLN A 490 -2.47 -4.63 -18.42
CA GLN A 490 -2.66 -3.17 -18.34
C GLN A 490 -3.74 -2.67 -19.30
N GLY A 491 -3.83 -3.21 -20.52
CA GLY A 491 -4.90 -2.86 -21.47
C GLY A 491 -6.29 -3.26 -20.96
N SER A 492 -6.43 -4.49 -20.43
CA SER A 492 -7.69 -4.95 -19.82
C SER A 492 -8.13 -4.10 -18.63
N VAL A 493 -7.18 -3.67 -17.80
CA VAL A 493 -7.42 -2.86 -16.60
C VAL A 493 -7.78 -1.43 -16.98
N SER A 494 -7.12 -0.88 -18.02
CA SER A 494 -7.44 0.42 -18.58
C SER A 494 -8.87 0.44 -19.12
N GLU A 495 -9.29 -0.57 -19.88
CA GLU A 495 -10.66 -0.67 -20.41
C GLU A 495 -11.71 -0.77 -19.28
N ILE A 496 -11.47 -1.62 -18.26
CA ILE A 496 -12.39 -1.78 -17.12
C ILE A 496 -12.51 -0.47 -16.32
N LEU A 497 -11.42 0.29 -16.15
CA LEU A 497 -11.41 1.58 -15.43
C LEU A 497 -11.83 2.79 -16.31
N ALA A 498 -11.90 2.62 -17.63
CA ALA A 498 -12.36 3.66 -18.56
C ALA A 498 -13.85 3.51 -18.89
N ARG A 499 -14.35 2.28 -19.08
CA ARG A 499 -15.72 1.98 -19.51
C ARG A 499 -16.30 0.79 -18.71
N PRO A 500 -16.49 0.92 -17.38
CA PRO A 500 -17.03 -0.16 -16.55
C PRO A 500 -18.44 -0.55 -17.01
N LYS A 501 -18.65 -1.84 -17.29
CA LYS A 501 -19.98 -2.38 -17.65
C LYS A 501 -20.83 -2.54 -16.39
N PRO A 502 -22.15 -2.21 -16.42
CA PRO A 502 -23.04 -2.35 -15.26
C PRO A 502 -23.03 -3.76 -14.68
N TRP A 503 -23.14 -3.87 -13.34
CA TRP A 503 -23.12 -5.13 -12.60
C TRP A 503 -24.13 -6.18 -13.10
N SER A 504 -25.29 -5.76 -13.58
CA SER A 504 -26.32 -6.62 -14.18
C SER A 504 -25.91 -7.24 -15.53
N LYS A 505 -24.93 -6.65 -16.23
CA LYS A 505 -24.40 -7.11 -17.54
C LYS A 505 -23.05 -7.81 -17.45
N LEU A 506 -22.52 -8.02 -16.25
CA LEU A 506 -21.27 -8.77 -16.02
C LEU A 506 -21.54 -10.26 -15.76
N THR A 507 -20.79 -11.12 -16.43
CA THR A 507 -20.75 -12.56 -16.12
C THR A 507 -20.11 -12.79 -14.73
N VAL A 508 -20.27 -13.98 -14.15
CA VAL A 508 -19.68 -14.30 -12.83
C VAL A 508 -18.16 -14.02 -12.79
N ARG A 509 -17.42 -14.37 -13.86
CA ARG A 509 -15.99 -14.04 -13.99
C ARG A 509 -15.74 -12.55 -14.23
N GLY A 510 -16.65 -11.85 -14.92
CA GLY A 510 -16.57 -10.40 -15.12
C GLY A 510 -16.81 -9.57 -13.85
N LYS A 511 -17.44 -10.15 -12.81
CA LYS A 511 -17.66 -9.51 -11.50
C LYS A 511 -16.45 -9.61 -10.57
N GLU A 512 -15.59 -10.60 -10.78
CA GLU A 512 -14.41 -10.86 -9.94
C GLU A 512 -13.45 -9.66 -9.84
N PRO A 513 -13.10 -8.93 -10.91
CA PRO A 513 -12.24 -7.75 -10.80
C PRO A 513 -12.87 -6.65 -9.95
N PHE A 514 -14.17 -6.39 -10.08
CA PHE A 514 -14.88 -5.38 -9.29
C PHE A 514 -15.02 -5.78 -7.82
N ALA A 515 -15.14 -7.07 -7.50
CA ALA A 515 -15.06 -7.56 -6.13
C ALA A 515 -13.66 -7.33 -5.52
N LYS A 516 -12.59 -7.62 -6.27
CA LYS A 516 -11.20 -7.33 -5.86
C LYS A 516 -10.96 -5.82 -5.71
N MET A 517 -11.49 -4.99 -6.60
CA MET A 517 -11.48 -3.52 -6.48
C MET A 517 -12.20 -3.03 -5.22
N LYS A 518 -13.41 -3.53 -4.92
CA LYS A 518 -14.16 -3.15 -3.71
C LYS A 518 -13.42 -3.56 -2.44
N HIS A 519 -12.82 -4.76 -2.42
CA HIS A 519 -12.00 -5.20 -1.28
C HIS A 519 -10.71 -4.39 -1.14
N PHE A 520 -10.03 -4.08 -2.24
CA PHE A 520 -8.87 -3.20 -2.25
C PHE A 520 -9.17 -1.82 -1.62
N LEU A 521 -10.33 -1.23 -1.94
CA LEU A 521 -10.80 0.03 -1.37
C LEU A 521 -11.22 -0.06 0.11
N SER A 522 -11.50 -1.27 0.62
CA SER A 522 -11.98 -1.45 2.01
C SER A 522 -10.89 -1.34 3.08
N ASP A 523 -9.61 -1.45 2.70
CA ASP A 523 -8.47 -1.30 3.60
C ASP A 523 -7.38 -0.43 2.98
N GLN A 524 -7.07 0.69 3.66
CA GLN A 524 -6.05 1.67 3.27
C GLN A 524 -4.64 1.07 3.21
N GLN A 525 -4.38 -0.02 3.95
CA GLN A 525 -3.09 -0.71 3.97
C GLN A 525 -2.74 -1.32 2.59
N ASN A 526 -3.74 -1.74 1.81
CA ASN A 526 -3.54 -2.24 0.45
C ASN A 526 -2.90 -1.20 -0.49
N ILE A 527 -3.28 0.06 -0.34
CA ILE A 527 -2.76 1.19 -1.12
C ILE A 527 -1.29 1.45 -0.75
N LEU A 528 -0.96 1.39 0.54
CA LEU A 528 0.41 1.55 1.03
C LEU A 528 1.32 0.40 0.57
N ALA A 529 0.82 -0.84 0.56
CA ALA A 529 1.53 -2.01 0.04
C ALA A 529 1.86 -1.86 -1.45
N LEU A 530 0.89 -1.46 -2.29
CA LEU A 530 1.15 -1.18 -3.72
C LEU A 530 2.16 -0.05 -3.94
N ARG A 531 2.11 1.01 -3.13
CA ARG A 531 3.08 2.12 -3.22
C ARG A 531 4.51 1.64 -2.96
N SER A 532 4.70 0.76 -1.96
CA SER A 532 5.99 0.11 -1.68
C SER A 532 6.48 -0.78 -2.83
N ILE A 533 5.58 -1.56 -3.44
CA ILE A 533 5.89 -2.41 -4.59
C ILE A 533 6.32 -1.57 -5.81
N GLN A 534 5.62 -0.47 -6.08
CA GLN A 534 5.95 0.40 -7.20
C GLN A 534 7.27 1.17 -6.99
N GLY A 535 7.59 1.59 -5.75
CA GLY A 535 8.89 2.20 -5.43
C GLY A 535 10.04 1.29 -5.85
N ARG A 536 10.01 0.03 -5.38
CA ARG A 536 11.01 -0.98 -5.73
C ARG A 536 11.16 -1.23 -7.24
N GLN A 537 10.09 -1.13 -8.03
CA GLN A 537 10.19 -1.26 -9.49
C GLN A 537 10.88 -0.05 -10.18
N ARG A 538 10.83 1.15 -9.59
CA ARG A 538 11.55 2.32 -10.12
C ARG A 538 13.05 2.22 -9.86
N ASP A 539 13.45 1.83 -8.65
CA ASP A 539 14.87 1.74 -8.26
C ASP A 539 15.63 0.68 -9.07
N VAL A 540 14.99 -0.48 -9.32
CA VAL A 540 15.52 -1.55 -10.18
C VAL A 540 15.63 -1.14 -11.65
N SER A 541 14.88 -0.12 -12.09
CA SER A 541 14.96 0.40 -13.46
C SER A 541 16.14 1.37 -13.66
N TYR A 542 16.54 2.11 -12.62
CA TYR A 542 17.70 3.03 -12.72
C TYR A 542 19.05 2.29 -12.76
N CYS A 543 19.19 1.19 -12.02
CA CYS A 543 20.42 0.39 -11.95
C CYS A 543 20.72 -0.47 -13.21
N LYS A 544 20.05 -0.23 -14.35
CA LYS A 544 20.26 -0.95 -15.62
C LYS A 544 20.77 -0.06 -16.76
N THR A 545 21.26 1.13 -16.43
CA THR A 545 21.65 2.17 -17.42
C THR A 545 23.02 2.81 -17.16
N THR A 546 23.81 2.16 -16.32
CA THR A 546 25.25 2.41 -16.06
C THR A 546 25.97 1.08 -16.14
#